data_AF-A0A8C4DEY9-F1
#
_entry.id   AF-A0A8C4DEY9-F1
#
_cell.length_a   1.000
_cell.length_b   1.000
_cell.length_c   1.000
_cell.angle_alpha   90.00
_cell.angle_beta   90.00
_cell.angle_gamma   90.00
#
_symmetry.space_group_name_H-M   'P 1'
#
loop_
_entity.id
_entity.type
_entity.pdbx_description
1 polymer ?
#
loop_
_entity_poly.entity_id
_entity_poly.type
_entity_poly.pdbx_seq_one_letter_code
_entity_poly.pdbx_strand_id
1 'polypeptide(L)'
;VKMARLLQFKIAVVSTVLFVVCTNLVCCNNGRRVGDAMDTEFSGFSVPLEHSFEVDDVAKFKVRGALVLKAGREHSVSLTQNQLSEEDRAKLKEVAAVDGLYRIRVPRVFLQADRQTERQMDGYLTAFVRACAMVESHLSDVIALYSDVSGYLIGVSIVTLPGACRGTEVEDEVDLEVFNTTLSIMAPVNAPGPETALFLERMEQETEKKGKNPQEQKSFFAKYWYLILGGAIFLMATNSAQPPAGGEGEQS
;
A
#
# COMPACT_ATOMS: atom_id res chain seq x y z
N VAL A 1 -47.55 27.41 -67.11
CA VAL A 1 -46.08 27.23 -67.32
C VAL A 1 -45.19 27.93 -66.28
N LYS A 2 -45.60 29.04 -65.63
CA LYS A 2 -44.74 29.75 -64.65
C LYS A 2 -44.63 29.11 -63.24
N MET A 3 -45.67 28.45 -62.71
CA MET A 3 -45.60 27.83 -61.37
C MET A 3 -44.73 26.56 -61.31
N ALA A 4 -44.66 25.76 -62.38
CA ALA A 4 -43.88 24.53 -62.39
C ALA A 4 -42.36 24.78 -62.31
N ARG A 5 -41.86 25.87 -62.93
CA ARG A 5 -40.43 26.23 -62.86
C ARG A 5 -40.00 26.71 -61.48
N LEU A 6 -40.89 27.37 -60.72
CA LEU A 6 -40.55 27.84 -59.38
C LEU A 6 -40.43 26.67 -58.39
N LEU A 7 -41.28 25.65 -58.54
CA LEU A 7 -41.24 24.44 -57.72
C LEU A 7 -40.00 23.60 -58.02
N GLN A 8 -39.64 23.44 -59.30
CA GLN A 8 -38.40 22.74 -59.68
C GLN A 8 -37.14 23.47 -59.19
N PHE A 9 -37.14 24.80 -59.20
CA PHE A 9 -36.00 25.58 -58.70
C PHE A 9 -35.83 25.44 -57.18
N LYS A 10 -36.93 25.44 -56.41
CA LYS A 10 -36.86 25.24 -54.95
C LYS A 10 -36.41 23.83 -54.57
N ILE A 11 -36.86 22.79 -55.30
CA ILE A 11 -36.43 21.41 -55.05
C ILE A 11 -34.93 21.24 -55.38
N ALA A 12 -34.44 21.84 -56.46
CA ALA A 12 -33.03 21.79 -56.83
C ALA A 12 -32.13 22.44 -55.77
N VAL A 13 -32.54 23.59 -55.22
CA VAL A 13 -31.77 24.29 -54.17
C VAL A 13 -31.76 23.53 -52.85
N VAL A 14 -32.88 22.91 -52.46
CA VAL A 14 -32.92 22.09 -51.23
C VAL A 14 -32.07 20.82 -51.40
N SER A 15 -32.10 20.19 -52.58
CA SER A 15 -31.28 19.01 -52.87
C SER A 15 -29.79 19.31 -52.88
N THR A 16 -29.35 20.47 -53.37
CA THR A 16 -27.93 20.84 -53.36
C THR A 16 -27.44 21.19 -51.95
N VAL A 17 -28.25 21.87 -51.14
CA VAL A 17 -27.90 22.16 -49.74
C VAL A 17 -27.81 20.86 -48.93
N LEU A 18 -28.74 19.92 -49.12
CA LEU A 18 -28.71 18.63 -48.42
C LEU A 18 -27.49 17.79 -48.84
N PHE A 19 -27.13 17.79 -50.12
CA PHE A 19 -25.91 17.11 -50.59
C PHE A 19 -24.64 17.69 -49.97
N VAL A 20 -24.53 19.02 -49.90
CA VAL A 20 -23.36 19.71 -49.31
C VAL A 20 -23.24 19.42 -47.80
N VAL A 21 -24.36 19.36 -47.08
CA VAL A 21 -24.35 18.99 -45.65
C VAL A 21 -23.98 17.52 -45.45
N CYS A 22 -24.49 16.62 -46.28
CA CYS A 22 -24.14 15.19 -46.22
C CYS A 22 -22.67 14.91 -46.58
N THR A 23 -22.06 15.67 -47.51
CA THR A 23 -20.63 15.52 -47.83
C THR A 23 -19.70 16.02 -46.72
N ASN A 24 -20.15 16.93 -45.86
CA ASN A 24 -19.34 17.43 -44.73
C ASN A 24 -19.46 16.55 -43.46
N LEU A 25 -20.51 15.72 -43.35
CA LEU A 25 -20.71 14.79 -42.22
C LEU A 25 -20.19 13.37 -42.46
N VAL A 26 -19.77 13.04 -43.69
CA VAL A 26 -19.28 11.71 -44.07
C VAL A 26 -17.83 11.80 -44.57
N CYS A 27 -16.93 12.28 -43.72
CA CYS A 27 -15.48 12.20 -43.93
C CYS A 27 -14.75 11.99 -42.61
N CYS A 28 -14.94 10.81 -42.00
CA CYS A 28 -13.99 10.22 -41.05
C CYS A 28 -14.06 8.69 -41.18
N ASN A 29 -13.75 8.17 -42.38
CA ASN A 29 -13.29 6.80 -42.52
C ASN A 29 -11.92 6.86 -43.21
N ASN A 30 -10.85 6.77 -42.41
CA ASN A 30 -9.53 6.49 -42.95
C ASN A 30 -9.21 5.04 -42.61
N GLY A 31 -9.31 4.18 -43.63
CA GLY A 31 -8.92 2.79 -43.52
C GLY A 31 -7.41 2.64 -43.46
N ARG A 32 -6.98 1.73 -42.58
CA ARG A 32 -5.84 0.81 -42.71
C ARG A 32 -4.47 1.31 -42.25
N ARG A 33 -4.02 0.83 -41.08
CA ARG A 33 -2.87 -0.10 -40.96
C ARG A 33 -3.13 -1.11 -39.84
N VAL A 34 -2.97 -2.39 -40.18
CA VAL A 34 -2.80 -3.49 -39.23
C VAL A 34 -1.38 -3.39 -38.71
N GLY A 35 -1.20 -3.43 -37.38
CA GLY A 35 0.10 -3.37 -36.74
C GLY A 35 0.54 -1.96 -36.40
N ASP A 36 -0.19 -1.30 -35.50
CA ASP A 36 0.45 -0.41 -34.55
C ASP A 36 0.12 -0.98 -33.18
N ALA A 37 1.15 -1.38 -32.44
CA ALA A 37 0.97 -1.77 -31.06
C ALA A 37 0.27 -0.60 -30.37
N MET A 38 -0.81 -0.89 -29.64
CA MET A 38 -1.36 0.06 -28.69
C MET A 38 -0.27 0.33 -27.64
N ASP A 39 0.61 1.27 -27.93
CA ASP A 39 1.23 2.08 -26.90
C ASP A 39 0.10 2.97 -26.38
N THR A 40 -0.76 2.34 -25.57
CA THR A 40 -1.59 3.07 -24.63
C THR A 40 -0.61 3.62 -23.62
N GLU A 41 0.08 4.70 -23.98
CA GLU A 41 0.84 5.50 -23.05
C GLU A 41 -0.13 5.85 -21.93
N PHE A 42 0.07 5.18 -20.79
CA PHE A 42 -0.72 5.36 -19.59
C PHE A 42 -0.68 6.85 -19.25
N SER A 43 -1.77 7.54 -19.58
CA SER A 43 -2.00 8.93 -19.22
C SER A 43 -1.92 9.02 -17.70
N GLY A 44 -0.80 9.53 -17.20
CA GLY A 44 -0.57 9.68 -15.78
C GLY A 44 -1.61 10.63 -15.18
N PHE A 45 -2.13 10.27 -14.01
CA PHE A 45 -3.09 11.08 -13.28
C PHE A 45 -2.39 12.17 -12.47
N SER A 46 -2.75 13.43 -12.68
CA SER A 46 -2.17 14.57 -11.97
C SER A 46 -2.97 14.94 -10.72
N VAL A 47 -2.26 15.11 -9.60
CA VAL A 47 -2.80 15.43 -8.27
C VAL A 47 -2.04 16.60 -7.67
N PRO A 48 -2.70 17.64 -7.14
CA PRO A 48 -1.99 18.76 -6.53
C PRO A 48 -1.30 18.33 -5.22
N LEU A 49 -0.03 18.71 -5.08
CA LEU A 49 0.70 18.75 -3.82
C LEU A 49 0.60 20.17 -3.27
N GLU A 50 0.00 20.31 -2.10
CA GLU A 50 -0.16 21.60 -1.45
C GLU A 50 0.67 21.66 -0.16
N HIS A 51 1.10 22.86 0.21
CA HIS A 51 1.86 23.11 1.43
C HIS A 51 1.31 24.31 2.20
N SER A 52 1.67 24.41 3.47
CA SER A 52 1.33 25.54 4.33
C SER A 52 2.40 25.70 5.41
N PHE A 53 2.81 26.93 5.66
CA PHE A 53 3.72 27.33 6.72
C PHE A 53 3.21 28.68 7.23
N GLU A 54 2.37 28.62 8.25
CA GLU A 54 1.80 29.79 8.91
C GLU A 54 2.36 29.83 10.33
N VAL A 55 2.58 31.05 10.84
CA VAL A 55 2.93 31.26 12.26
C VAL A 55 1.71 30.92 13.13
N ASP A 56 0.51 31.17 12.61
CA ASP A 56 -0.76 30.79 13.25
C ASP A 56 -1.05 29.30 13.06
N ASP A 57 -1.82 28.72 13.98
CA ASP A 57 -2.24 27.31 13.87
C ASP A 57 -3.22 27.04 12.71
N VAL A 58 -3.72 28.09 12.06
CA VAL A 58 -4.64 28.00 10.93
C VAL A 58 -3.87 27.80 9.63
N ALA A 59 -3.83 26.57 9.14
CA ALA A 59 -3.14 26.24 7.89
C ALA A 59 -3.84 26.86 6.66
N LYS A 60 -3.13 27.75 5.97
CA LYS A 60 -3.52 28.26 4.64
C LYS A 60 -2.71 27.51 3.59
N PHE A 61 -3.36 26.57 2.92
CA PHE A 61 -2.70 25.73 1.94
C PHE A 61 -2.60 26.41 0.58
N LYS A 62 -1.39 26.42 0.01
CA LYS A 62 -1.08 26.87 -1.33
C LYS A 62 -0.51 25.71 -2.15
N VAL A 63 -0.61 25.79 -3.48
CA VAL A 63 -0.07 24.75 -4.37
C VAL A 63 1.46 24.84 -4.42
N ARG A 64 2.12 23.74 -4.01
CA ARG A 64 3.58 23.55 -4.13
C ARG A 64 3.96 22.95 -5.48
N GLY A 65 3.12 22.07 -6.00
CA GLY A 65 3.37 21.35 -7.23
C GLY A 65 2.26 20.36 -7.60
N ALA A 66 2.56 19.46 -8.53
CA ALA A 66 1.68 18.41 -8.99
C ALA A 66 2.41 17.06 -9.01
N LEU A 67 1.74 16.04 -8.47
CA LEU A 67 2.13 14.64 -8.51
C LEU A 67 1.50 14.00 -9.74
N VAL A 68 2.30 13.46 -10.64
CA VAL A 68 1.83 12.70 -11.79
C VAL A 68 2.02 11.21 -11.48
N LEU A 69 0.89 10.56 -11.21
CA LEU A 69 0.79 9.17 -10.80
C LEU A 69 0.54 8.31 -12.03
N LYS A 70 1.47 7.43 -12.38
CA LYS A 70 1.30 6.53 -13.51
C LYS A 70 0.80 5.18 -13.00
N ALA A 71 -0.41 4.81 -13.40
CA ALA A 71 -0.91 3.46 -13.19
C ALA A 71 -0.16 2.50 -14.12
N GLY A 72 0.31 1.38 -13.57
CA GLY A 72 1.12 0.40 -14.27
C GLY A 72 1.39 -0.80 -13.36
N ARG A 73 2.14 -1.80 -13.85
CA ARG A 73 2.59 -2.93 -13.00
C ARG A 73 3.46 -2.46 -11.84
N GLU A 74 4.22 -1.39 -12.05
CA GLU A 74 4.97 -0.69 -11.03
C GLU A 74 4.36 0.69 -10.81
N HIS A 75 4.06 1.03 -9.56
CA HIS A 75 3.58 2.35 -9.18
C HIS A 75 4.73 3.35 -9.34
N SER A 76 4.76 4.05 -10.47
CA SER A 76 5.71 5.14 -10.70
C SER A 76 5.04 6.49 -10.48
N VAL A 77 5.78 7.38 -9.85
CA VAL A 77 5.34 8.74 -9.56
C VAL A 77 6.41 9.72 -9.99
N SER A 78 5.98 10.76 -10.69
CA SER A 78 6.80 11.90 -11.04
C SER A 78 6.25 13.15 -10.39
N LEU A 79 7.14 14.08 -10.05
CA LEU A 79 6.82 15.29 -9.32
C LEU A 79 7.19 16.50 -10.18
N THR A 80 6.28 17.46 -10.27
CA THR A 80 6.51 18.76 -10.89
C THR A 80 6.29 19.82 -9.82
N GLN A 81 7.29 20.63 -9.51
CA GLN A 81 7.24 21.60 -8.42
C GLN A 81 7.47 23.02 -8.92
N ASN A 82 6.83 23.95 -8.23
CA ASN A 82 7.08 25.37 -8.37
C ASN A 82 8.24 25.77 -7.44
N GLN A 83 8.99 26.78 -7.86
CA GLN A 83 10.02 27.40 -7.04
C GLN A 83 9.38 28.24 -5.92
N LEU A 84 10.11 28.43 -4.83
CA LEU A 84 9.65 29.23 -3.70
C LEU A 84 9.87 30.72 -3.98
N SER A 85 8.82 31.54 -3.82
CA SER A 85 8.90 32.98 -3.96
C SER A 85 9.77 33.61 -2.86
N GLU A 86 10.37 34.77 -3.12
CA GLU A 86 11.20 35.46 -2.12
C GLU A 86 10.41 35.79 -0.85
N GLU A 87 9.13 36.17 -1.00
CA GLU A 87 8.25 36.44 0.13
C GLU A 87 7.95 35.19 0.95
N ASP A 88 7.72 34.05 0.27
CA ASP A 88 7.50 32.78 0.93
C ASP A 88 8.79 32.26 1.62
N ARG A 89 9.99 32.57 1.11
CA ARG A 89 11.28 32.25 1.77
C ARG A 89 11.43 33.00 3.09
N ALA A 90 11.23 34.31 3.07
CA ALA A 90 11.29 35.14 4.27
C ALA A 90 10.28 34.65 5.32
N LYS A 91 9.05 34.35 4.89
CA LYS A 91 8.03 33.78 5.76
C LYS A 91 8.41 32.42 6.33
N LEU A 92 8.99 31.52 5.52
CA LEU A 92 9.43 30.21 6.00
C LEU A 92 10.51 30.34 7.09
N LYS A 93 11.41 31.31 6.98
CA LYS A 93 12.40 31.63 8.01
C LYS A 93 11.78 32.19 9.28
N GLU A 94 10.81 33.10 9.18
CA GLU A 94 10.07 33.61 10.35
C GLU A 94 9.38 32.47 11.11
N VAL A 95 8.74 31.54 10.37
CA VAL A 95 8.10 30.35 10.96
C VAL A 95 9.15 29.41 11.57
N ALA A 96 10.32 29.26 10.94
CA ALA A 96 11.42 28.48 11.50
C ALA A 96 12.00 29.07 12.80
N ALA A 97 12.05 30.41 12.92
CA ALA A 97 12.57 31.09 14.11
C ALA A 97 11.70 30.90 15.36
N VAL A 98 10.41 30.55 15.18
CA VAL A 98 9.46 30.29 16.27
C VAL A 98 9.15 28.79 16.45
N ASP A 99 10.00 27.91 15.92
CA ASP A 99 9.79 26.45 15.93
C ASP A 99 8.44 26.01 15.33
N GLY A 100 7.96 26.74 14.33
CA GLY A 100 6.70 26.46 13.65
C GLY A 100 6.74 25.20 12.76
N LEU A 101 5.61 24.88 12.16
CA LEU A 101 5.42 23.66 11.36
C LEU A 101 5.29 23.98 9.87
N TYR A 102 5.99 23.19 9.05
CA TYR A 102 5.73 23.08 7.62
C TYR A 102 4.81 21.88 7.37
N ARG A 103 3.61 22.16 6.86
CA ARG A 103 2.54 21.18 6.64
C ARG A 103 2.40 20.93 5.14
N ILE A 104 2.17 19.69 4.76
CA ILE A 104 1.80 19.32 3.39
C ILE A 104 0.43 18.65 3.37
N ARG A 105 -0.26 18.73 2.24
CA ARG A 105 -1.46 17.94 1.99
C ARG A 105 -1.55 17.45 0.55
N VAL A 106 -2.19 16.30 0.40
CA VAL A 106 -2.48 15.65 -0.87
C VAL A 106 -3.92 15.14 -0.81
N PRO A 107 -4.75 15.32 -1.85
CA PRO A 107 -6.12 14.80 -1.82
C PRO A 107 -6.13 13.28 -1.85
N ARG A 108 -7.15 12.68 -1.23
CA ARG A 108 -7.37 11.24 -1.30
C ARG A 108 -7.87 10.86 -2.68
N VAL A 109 -7.12 10.00 -3.37
CA VAL A 109 -7.40 9.61 -4.75
C VAL A 109 -7.12 8.13 -4.96
N PHE A 110 -7.76 7.58 -5.99
CA PHE A 110 -7.54 6.21 -6.44
C PHE A 110 -6.49 6.18 -7.56
N LEU A 111 -5.43 5.41 -7.37
CA LEU A 111 -4.29 5.30 -8.28
C LEU A 111 -4.65 4.61 -9.60
N GLN A 112 -5.64 3.70 -9.61
CA GLN A 112 -6.02 2.91 -10.80
C GLN A 112 -7.25 3.46 -11.55
N ALA A 113 -7.62 4.73 -11.35
CA ALA A 113 -8.80 5.28 -12.03
C ALA A 113 -8.50 5.54 -13.52
N ASP A 114 -8.94 4.62 -14.39
CA ASP A 114 -8.84 4.69 -15.85
C ASP A 114 -9.78 5.72 -16.50
N ARG A 115 -10.64 6.41 -15.72
CA ARG A 115 -11.65 7.31 -16.29
C ARG A 115 -11.75 8.64 -15.56
N GLN A 116 -11.96 9.69 -16.35
CA GLN A 116 -12.29 11.06 -15.97
C GLN A 116 -13.72 11.20 -15.40
N THR A 117 -14.31 10.12 -14.88
CA THR A 117 -15.67 10.13 -14.34
C THR A 117 -15.59 10.44 -12.86
N GLU A 118 -16.02 11.66 -12.50
CA GLU A 118 -16.27 12.15 -11.12
C GLU A 118 -15.43 11.47 -10.03
N ARG A 119 -14.13 11.77 -10.02
CA ARG A 119 -13.26 11.35 -8.92
C ARG A 119 -13.63 12.15 -7.69
N GLN A 120 -14.39 11.56 -6.77
CA GLN A 120 -14.60 12.12 -5.45
C GLN A 120 -13.24 12.24 -4.75
N MET A 121 -12.72 13.46 -4.69
CA MET A 121 -11.65 13.81 -3.75
C MET A 121 -12.26 13.79 -2.36
N ASP A 122 -12.13 12.65 -1.67
CA ASP A 122 -12.81 12.41 -0.39
C ASP A 122 -11.97 12.97 0.78
N GLY A 123 -11.68 14.26 0.70
CA GLY A 123 -10.83 14.97 1.65
C GLY A 123 -9.33 14.88 1.35
N TYR A 124 -8.52 15.19 2.37
CA TYR A 124 -7.08 15.36 2.25
C TYR A 124 -6.32 14.49 3.26
N LEU A 125 -5.14 14.06 2.85
CA LEU A 125 -4.11 13.48 3.69
C LEU A 125 -3.12 14.58 4.04
N THR A 126 -2.78 14.71 5.31
CA THR A 126 -1.90 15.77 5.81
C THR A 126 -0.73 15.17 6.57
N ALA A 127 0.45 15.76 6.39
CA ALA A 127 1.63 15.46 7.20
C ALA A 127 2.40 16.76 7.47
N PHE A 128 3.32 16.73 8.44
CA PHE A 128 4.05 17.92 8.86
C PHE A 128 5.47 17.58 9.31
N VAL A 129 6.34 18.57 9.20
CA VAL A 129 7.70 18.60 9.75
C VAL A 129 7.94 19.96 10.39
N ARG A 130 9.00 20.09 11.20
CA ARG A 130 9.41 21.40 11.72
C ARG A 130 9.90 22.29 10.58
N ALA A 131 9.49 23.55 10.58
CA ALA A 131 9.92 24.52 9.57
C ALA A 131 11.44 24.74 9.61
N CYS A 132 12.06 24.79 10.79
CA CYS A 132 13.51 24.87 10.92
C CYS A 132 14.24 23.73 10.22
N ALA A 133 13.69 22.50 10.24
CA ALA A 133 14.32 21.36 9.59
C ALA A 133 14.23 21.43 8.06
N MET A 134 13.17 22.06 7.52
CA MET A 134 13.05 22.33 6.07
C MET A 134 14.04 23.40 5.59
N VAL A 135 14.30 24.42 6.41
CA VAL A 135 15.26 25.48 6.10
C VAL A 135 16.69 24.95 6.15
N GLU A 136 17.06 24.29 7.25
CA GLU A 136 18.40 23.71 7.42
C GLU A 136 18.70 22.54 6.47
N SER A 137 17.67 21.90 5.90
CA SER A 137 17.84 20.89 4.85
C SER A 137 17.92 21.47 3.45
N HIS A 138 17.97 22.80 3.27
CA HIS A 138 17.98 23.44 1.96
C HIS A 138 16.81 22.97 1.08
N LEU A 139 15.60 22.92 1.67
CA LEU A 139 14.39 22.40 1.02
C LEU A 139 14.50 20.95 0.53
N SER A 140 15.41 20.16 1.11
CA SER A 140 15.54 18.73 0.84
C SER A 140 14.58 17.92 1.71
N ASP A 141 13.64 17.24 1.05
CA ASP A 141 12.63 16.42 1.69
C ASP A 141 12.35 15.11 0.94
N VAL A 142 11.89 14.12 1.69
CA VAL A 142 11.46 12.82 1.20
C VAL A 142 10.00 12.65 1.56
N ILE A 143 9.16 12.51 0.55
CA ILE A 143 7.72 12.28 0.70
C ILE A 143 7.41 10.82 0.34
N ALA A 144 6.70 10.13 1.22
CA ALA A 144 6.17 8.80 0.92
C ALA A 144 4.64 8.82 0.95
N LEU A 145 4.04 8.27 -0.11
CA LEU A 145 2.61 8.07 -0.23
C LEU A 145 2.30 6.61 0.05
N TYR A 146 1.29 6.34 0.88
CA TYR A 146 0.88 4.99 1.22
C TYR A 146 -0.46 4.69 0.55
N SER A 147 -0.51 3.59 -0.19
CA SER A 147 -1.75 3.10 -0.77
C SER A 147 -2.28 1.87 -0.02
N ASP A 148 -3.56 1.57 -0.20
CA ASP A 148 -4.12 0.27 0.18
C ASP A 148 -3.91 -0.78 -0.92
N VAL A 149 -4.45 -1.99 -0.69
CA VAL A 149 -4.40 -3.11 -1.65
C VAL A 149 -5.25 -2.87 -2.90
N SER A 150 -6.22 -1.96 -2.84
CA SER A 150 -7.06 -1.56 -3.96
C SER A 150 -6.40 -0.47 -4.81
N GLY A 151 -5.38 0.22 -4.29
CA GLY A 151 -4.73 1.37 -4.94
C GLY A 151 -5.31 2.72 -4.52
N TYR A 152 -6.05 2.81 -3.42
CA TYR A 152 -6.49 4.07 -2.83
C TYR A 152 -5.40 4.68 -1.94
N LEU A 153 -5.13 5.97 -2.05
CA LEU A 153 -4.19 6.65 -1.15
C LEU A 153 -4.80 6.83 0.24
N ILE A 154 -4.16 6.23 1.25
CA ILE A 154 -4.62 6.23 2.64
C ILE A 154 -3.72 7.05 3.58
N GLY A 155 -2.48 7.33 3.18
CA GLY A 155 -1.53 8.05 4.02
C GLY A 155 -0.46 8.82 3.25
N VAL A 156 0.12 9.81 3.92
CA VAL A 156 1.27 10.58 3.45
C VAL A 156 2.23 10.78 4.61
N SER A 157 3.52 10.70 4.36
CA SER A 157 4.57 11.10 5.29
C SER A 157 5.59 12.00 4.59
N ILE A 158 6.23 12.86 5.38
CA ILE A 158 7.30 13.75 4.94
C ILE A 158 8.43 13.71 5.97
N VAL A 159 9.66 13.67 5.49
CA VAL A 159 10.88 13.72 6.30
C VAL A 159 11.88 14.64 5.62
N THR A 160 12.65 15.40 6.39
CA THR A 160 13.74 16.25 5.88
C THR A 160 15.10 15.60 6.15
N LEU A 161 16.10 15.95 5.36
CA LEU A 161 17.48 15.48 5.52
C LEU A 161 18.42 16.69 5.63
N PRO A 162 18.84 17.10 6.85
CA PRO A 162 18.62 16.47 8.16
C PRO A 162 17.20 16.67 8.74
N GLY A 163 16.77 15.75 9.60
CA GLY A 163 15.44 15.77 10.24
C GLY A 163 15.36 16.60 11.54
N ALA A 164 16.49 17.14 11.99
CA ALA A 164 16.61 17.84 13.26
C ALA A 164 17.23 19.22 13.05
N CYS A 165 16.74 20.20 13.82
CA CYS A 165 17.22 21.57 13.76
C CYS A 165 18.43 21.72 14.69
N ARG A 166 19.53 22.26 14.17
CA ARG A 166 20.79 22.53 14.86
C ARG A 166 21.07 24.02 15.04
N GLY A 167 20.25 24.89 14.46
CA GLY A 167 20.42 26.33 14.48
C GLY A 167 21.46 26.83 13.46
N THR A 168 21.66 26.09 12.37
CA THR A 168 22.58 26.52 11.30
C THR A 168 21.94 27.63 10.46
N GLU A 169 22.65 28.74 10.30
CA GLU A 169 22.20 29.85 9.46
C GLU A 169 22.38 29.50 7.97
N VAL A 170 21.35 29.74 7.17
CA VAL A 170 21.28 29.40 5.74
C VAL A 170 20.99 30.66 4.93
N GLU A 171 21.69 30.87 3.81
CA GLU A 171 21.54 32.06 2.97
C GLU A 171 20.29 31.95 2.08
N ASP A 172 19.52 33.03 1.94
CA ASP A 172 18.19 32.95 1.28
C ASP A 172 18.23 32.73 -0.23
N GLU A 173 19.15 33.40 -0.90
CA GLU A 173 19.09 33.59 -2.35
C GLU A 173 19.45 32.31 -3.10
N VAL A 174 20.51 31.61 -2.66
CA VAL A 174 21.04 30.43 -3.34
C VAL A 174 20.39 29.14 -2.85
N ASP A 175 20.08 29.06 -1.56
CA ASP A 175 19.79 27.77 -0.92
C ASP A 175 18.30 27.43 -0.81
N LEU A 176 17.41 28.42 -0.90
CA LEU A 176 15.97 28.25 -0.63
C LEU A 176 15.07 28.49 -1.87
N GLU A 177 15.62 28.35 -3.08
CA GLU A 177 14.87 28.56 -4.33
C GLU A 177 14.12 27.33 -4.81
N VAL A 178 14.83 26.20 -4.85
CA VAL A 178 14.38 24.98 -5.50
C VAL A 178 14.17 23.89 -4.45
N PHE A 179 13.02 23.22 -4.51
CA PHE A 179 12.77 22.04 -3.70
C PHE A 179 13.55 20.84 -4.23
N ASN A 180 14.28 20.16 -3.35
CA ASN A 180 14.93 18.89 -3.66
C ASN A 180 14.13 17.75 -3.03
N THR A 181 13.04 17.35 -3.70
CA THR A 181 12.09 16.38 -3.17
C THR A 181 12.25 15.01 -3.80
N THR A 182 12.46 13.99 -2.96
CA THR A 182 12.37 12.58 -3.37
C THR A 182 10.99 12.02 -3.04
N LEU A 183 10.32 11.42 -4.02
CA LEU A 183 8.96 10.92 -3.86
C LEU A 183 8.90 9.40 -4.07
N SER A 184 8.18 8.70 -3.19
CA SER A 184 7.96 7.25 -3.30
C SER A 184 6.52 6.85 -3.00
N ILE A 185 6.04 5.77 -3.61
CA ILE A 185 4.75 5.15 -3.32
C ILE A 185 5.01 3.79 -2.68
N MET A 186 4.42 3.57 -1.51
CA MET A 186 4.50 2.33 -0.77
C MET A 186 3.14 1.64 -0.77
N ALA A 187 3.05 0.54 -1.51
CA ALA A 187 1.88 -0.34 -1.50
C ALA A 187 2.04 -1.44 -0.43
N PRO A 188 0.93 -2.00 0.09
CA PRO A 188 1.01 -3.07 1.08
C PRO A 188 1.62 -4.32 0.44
N VAL A 189 2.61 -4.90 1.12
CA VAL A 189 3.23 -6.16 0.71
C VAL A 189 2.52 -7.33 1.38
N ASN A 190 2.40 -8.45 0.67
CA ASN A 190 1.86 -9.67 1.27
C ASN A 190 2.78 -10.11 2.42
N ALA A 191 2.18 -10.46 3.55
CA ALA A 191 2.92 -10.99 4.68
C ALA A 191 3.67 -12.27 4.26
N PRO A 192 4.88 -12.50 4.82
CA PRO A 192 5.57 -13.76 4.60
C PRO A 192 4.68 -14.92 5.08
N GLY A 193 4.68 -16.02 4.34
CA GLY A 193 3.98 -17.24 4.73
C GLY A 193 4.52 -17.81 6.05
N PRO A 194 3.76 -18.66 6.75
CA PRO A 194 4.22 -19.26 8.00
C PRO A 194 5.46 -20.12 7.73
N GLU A 195 6.49 -19.96 8.55
CA GLU A 195 7.70 -20.76 8.49
C GLU A 195 7.43 -22.16 9.06
N THR A 196 6.81 -23.03 8.26
CA THR A 196 6.46 -24.39 8.69
C THR A 196 7.57 -25.40 8.46
N ALA A 197 8.65 -25.04 7.75
CA ALA A 197 9.74 -25.96 7.40
C ALA A 197 10.35 -26.67 8.63
N LEU A 198 10.68 -25.91 9.69
CA LEU A 198 11.22 -26.48 10.92
C LEU A 198 10.21 -27.35 11.67
N PHE A 199 8.92 -27.03 11.57
CA PHE A 199 7.88 -27.85 12.20
C PHE A 199 7.66 -29.15 11.42
N LEU A 200 7.64 -29.09 10.09
CA LEU A 200 7.55 -30.26 9.22
C LEU A 200 8.74 -31.19 9.44
N GLU A 201 9.96 -30.67 9.46
CA GLU A 201 11.17 -31.48 9.70
C GLU A 201 11.11 -32.16 11.08
N ARG A 202 10.68 -31.45 12.13
CA ARG A 202 10.49 -32.05 13.46
C ARG A 202 9.43 -33.15 13.44
N MET A 203 8.29 -32.91 12.79
CA MET A 203 7.25 -33.92 12.64
C MET A 203 7.77 -35.14 11.87
N GLU A 204 8.51 -34.93 10.78
CA GLU A 204 9.12 -35.98 9.98
C GLU A 204 10.10 -36.79 10.83
N GLN A 205 11.02 -36.15 11.55
CA GLN A 205 11.93 -36.81 12.48
C GLN A 205 11.20 -37.60 13.57
N GLU A 206 10.10 -37.08 14.11
CA GLU A 206 9.28 -37.81 15.06
C GLU A 206 8.58 -39.01 14.42
N THR A 207 8.02 -38.87 13.22
CA THR A 207 7.40 -39.98 12.49
C THR A 207 8.42 -41.05 12.10
N GLU A 208 9.63 -40.65 11.72
CA GLU A 208 10.72 -41.58 11.43
C GLU A 208 11.19 -42.31 12.69
N LYS A 209 11.32 -41.61 13.82
CA LYS A 209 11.63 -42.24 15.12
C LYS A 209 10.53 -43.22 15.52
N LYS A 210 9.26 -42.86 15.33
CA LYS A 210 8.10 -43.75 15.55
C LYS A 210 8.14 -44.98 14.63
N GLY A 211 8.54 -44.82 13.37
CA GLY A 211 8.66 -45.90 12.40
C GLY A 211 9.87 -46.82 12.62
N LYS A 212 11.01 -46.28 13.03
CA LYS A 212 12.26 -47.03 13.26
C LYS A 212 12.23 -47.88 14.53
N ASN A 213 11.54 -47.45 15.59
CA ASN A 213 11.38 -48.20 16.84
C ASN A 213 9.91 -48.52 17.21
N PRO A 214 9.22 -49.44 16.51
CA PRO A 214 7.85 -49.82 16.84
C PRO A 214 7.70 -50.47 18.23
N GLN A 215 8.79 -51.01 18.78
CA GLN A 215 8.80 -51.69 20.08
C GLN A 215 8.82 -50.73 21.28
N GLU A 216 9.29 -49.49 21.10
CA GLU A 216 9.28 -48.45 22.15
C GLU A 216 7.93 -47.73 22.26
N GLN A 217 7.13 -47.76 21.18
CA GLN A 217 5.77 -47.22 21.14
C GLN A 217 4.71 -48.23 21.65
N LYS A 218 5.10 -49.46 22.01
CA LYS A 218 4.16 -50.43 22.61
C LYS A 218 3.83 -49.98 24.05
N SER A 219 2.54 -49.93 24.37
CA SER A 219 2.04 -49.61 25.72
C SER A 219 2.77 -50.44 26.79
N PHE A 220 2.98 -49.86 27.98
CA PHE A 220 3.70 -50.50 29.09
C PHE A 220 3.19 -51.93 29.38
N PHE A 221 1.87 -52.12 29.30
CA PHE A 221 1.23 -53.43 29.45
C PHE A 221 1.66 -54.41 28.36
N ALA A 222 1.77 -53.98 27.10
CA ALA A 222 2.22 -54.83 26.01
C ALA A 222 3.71 -55.19 26.11
N LYS A 223 4.55 -54.33 26.69
CA LYS A 223 5.97 -54.59 26.87
C LYS A 223 6.27 -55.47 28.10
N TYR A 224 5.46 -55.38 29.15
CA TYR A 224 5.74 -56.00 30.45
C TYR A 224 4.63 -56.94 30.95
N TRP A 225 3.75 -57.42 30.08
CA TRP A 225 2.64 -58.31 30.45
C TRP A 225 3.12 -59.57 31.22
N TYR A 226 4.28 -60.11 30.87
CA TYR A 226 4.85 -61.28 31.55
C TYR A 226 5.33 -60.96 32.98
N LEU A 227 5.82 -59.75 33.25
CA LEU A 227 6.18 -59.32 34.60
C LEU A 227 4.94 -59.08 35.46
N ILE A 228 3.89 -58.51 34.86
CA ILE A 228 2.60 -58.32 35.54
C ILE A 228 1.99 -59.68 35.89
N LEU A 229 1.96 -60.63 34.94
CA LEU A 229 1.46 -61.98 35.16
C LEU A 229 2.30 -62.74 36.20
N GLY A 230 3.63 -62.70 36.08
CA GLY A 230 4.54 -63.34 37.03
C GLY A 230 4.44 -62.77 38.44
N GLY A 231 4.36 -61.43 38.57
CA GLY A 231 4.16 -60.75 39.84
C GLY A 231 2.83 -61.09 40.50
N ALA A 232 1.74 -61.18 39.72
CA ALA A 232 0.44 -61.59 40.23
C ALA A 232 0.42 -63.04 40.74
N ILE A 233 1.06 -63.97 40.02
CA ILE A 233 1.20 -65.37 40.47
C ILE A 233 2.06 -65.45 41.74
N PHE A 234 3.17 -64.71 41.79
CA PHE A 234 4.02 -64.65 42.98
C PHE A 234 3.29 -64.06 44.20
N LEU A 235 2.48 -63.02 44.01
CA LEU A 235 1.64 -62.43 45.04
C LEU A 235 0.56 -63.41 45.54
N MET A 236 -0.04 -64.19 44.63
CA MET A 236 -1.02 -65.23 44.99
C MET A 236 -0.37 -66.38 45.76
N ALA A 237 0.81 -66.82 45.33
CA ALA A 237 1.58 -67.88 46.00
C ALA A 237 2.12 -67.46 47.38
N THR A 238 2.40 -66.18 47.59
CA THR A 238 2.86 -65.65 48.88
C THR A 238 1.70 -65.34 49.82
N ASN A 239 0.55 -64.91 49.31
CA ASN A 239 -0.69 -64.81 50.12
C ASN A 239 -1.24 -66.18 50.51
N SER A 240 -1.11 -67.20 49.65
CA SER A 240 -1.46 -68.58 50.02
C SER A 240 -0.40 -69.27 50.90
N ALA A 241 0.76 -68.66 51.10
CA ALA A 241 1.83 -69.12 51.99
C ALA A 241 1.84 -68.42 53.36
N GLN A 242 0.71 -67.85 53.81
CA GLN A 242 0.52 -67.64 55.25
C GLN A 242 0.40 -69.01 55.93
N PRO A 243 1.30 -69.39 56.86
CA PRO A 243 1.07 -70.57 57.70
C PRO A 243 -0.22 -70.35 58.50
N PRO A 244 -1.01 -71.40 58.78
CA PRO A 244 -2.20 -71.24 59.61
C PRO A 244 -1.78 -70.65 60.96
N ALA A 245 -2.21 -69.42 61.25
CA ALA A 245 -2.07 -68.84 62.57
C ALA A 245 -2.91 -69.68 63.52
N GLY A 246 -2.24 -70.25 64.54
CA GLY A 246 -2.82 -71.20 65.48
C GLY A 246 -4.06 -70.65 66.19
N GLY A 247 -5.02 -71.55 66.35
CA GLY A 247 -6.15 -71.40 67.26
C GLY A 247 -6.45 -72.75 67.89
N GLU A 248 -5.71 -73.09 68.95
CA GLU A 248 -6.18 -74.05 69.95
C GLU A 248 -7.36 -73.43 70.67
N GLY A 249 -8.52 -74.06 70.57
CA GLY A 249 -9.67 -73.86 71.44
C GLY A 249 -10.13 -75.24 71.93
N GLU A 250 -9.91 -75.46 73.23
CA GLU A 250 -10.31 -76.63 74.03
C GLU A 250 -11.71 -77.18 73.71
N GLN A 251 -11.81 -78.52 73.65
CA GLN A 251 -13.02 -79.26 73.99
C GLN A 251 -12.94 -79.72 75.46
N SER A 252 -14.10 -79.80 76.10
CA SER A 252 -14.35 -80.61 77.29
C SER A 252 -13.90 -82.06 77.15
#